data_AF-A0A9C7UY38-F1
#
_entry.id   AF-A0A9C7UY38-F1
#
_cell.length_a   1.000
_cell.length_b   1.000
_cell.length_c   1.000
_cell.angle_alpha   90.00
_cell.angle_beta   90.00
_cell.angle_gamma   90.00
#
_symmetry.space_group_name_H-M   'P 1'
#
loop_
_entity.id
_entity.type
_entity.pdbx_description
1 polymer ?
#
loop_
_entity_poly.entity_id
_entity_poly.type
_entity_poly.pdbx_seq_one_letter_code
_entity_poly.pdbx_strand_id
1 'polypeptide(L)' 'MSMLSIKDLQVYYGAINAIKGISFDVEQGEIIALIGANGAGK' A
#
# COMPACT_ATOMS: atom_id res chain seq x y z
N MET A 1 15.37 -9.54 -6.03
CA MET A 1 15.45 -8.83 -4.73
C MET A 1 14.59 -7.62 -4.96
N SER A 2 13.50 -7.50 -4.23
CA SER A 2 12.54 -6.42 -4.40
C SER A 2 13.21 -5.06 -4.28
N MET A 3 12.93 -4.14 -5.21
CA MET A 3 13.37 -2.75 -5.15
C MET A 3 12.61 -2.02 -4.02
N LEU A 4 11.32 -2.32 -3.85
CA LEU A 4 10.48 -1.83 -2.77
C LEU A 4 9.77 -3.02 -2.11
N SER A 5 9.73 -3.03 -0.78
CA SER A 5 8.96 -4.01 -0.01
C SER A 5 8.16 -3.26 1.05
N ILE A 6 6.84 -3.43 1.02
CA ILE A 6 5.91 -2.95 2.04
C ILE A 6 5.39 -4.16 2.80
N LYS A 7 5.44 -4.09 4.14
CA LYS A 7 4.98 -5.16 5.03
C LYS A 7 4.08 -4.57 6.09
N ASP A 8 2.88 -5.13 6.21
CA ASP A 8 1.83 -4.80 7.19
C ASP A 8 1.66 -3.29 7.39
N LEU A 9 1.59 -2.53 6.30
CA LEU A 9 1.39 -1.09 6.39
C LEU A 9 0.02 -0.79 6.95
N GLN A 10 0.01 -0.10 8.09
CA GLN A 10 -1.19 0.43 8.71
C GLN A 10 -1.13 1.96 8.79
N VAL A 11 -2.22 2.62 8.43
CA VAL A 11 -2.30 4.09 8.45
C VAL A 11 -3.57 4.53 9.18
N TYR A 12 -3.41 5.39 10.18
CA TYR A 12 -4.50 5.86 11.02
C TYR A 12 -4.63 7.39 10.94
N TYR A 13 -5.86 7.86 10.75
CA TYR A 13 -6.25 9.27 10.91
C TYR A 13 -7.21 9.37 12.08
N GLY A 14 -6.67 9.62 13.27
CA GLY A 14 -7.43 9.57 14.52
C GLY A 14 -8.02 8.17 14.73
N ALA A 15 -9.34 8.08 14.86
CA ALA A 15 -10.05 6.81 15.03
C ALA A 15 -10.20 5.99 13.73
N ILE A 16 -9.86 6.57 12.57
CA ILE A 16 -10.04 5.91 11.27
C ILE A 16 -8.78 5.13 10.93
N ASN A 17 -8.91 3.80 10.77
CA ASN A 17 -7.89 2.96 10.17
C ASN A 17 -8.04 2.95 8.63
N ALA A 18 -7.31 3.83 7.96
CA ALA A 18 -7.44 4.10 6.53
C ALA A 18 -6.73 3.06 5.65
N ILE A 19 -5.61 2.50 6.09
CA ILE A 19 -4.93 1.39 5.41
C ILE A 19 -4.78 0.25 6.41
N LYS A 20 -5.32 -0.92 6.09
CA LYS A 20 -5.51 -2.04 7.03
C LYS A 20 -4.53 -3.19 6.76
N GLY A 21 -3.26 -2.98 7.04
CA GLY A 21 -2.24 -4.05 7.05
C GLY A 21 -1.91 -4.58 5.66
N ILE A 22 -1.59 -3.69 4.73
CA ILE A 22 -1.26 -4.10 3.35
C ILE A 22 0.22 -4.49 3.24
N SER A 23 0.49 -5.53 2.45
CA SER A 23 1.86 -5.97 2.14
C SER A 23 1.99 -6.25 0.64
N PHE A 24 3.04 -5.73 0.02
CA PHE A 24 3.38 -6.03 -1.37
C PHE A 24 4.84 -5.70 -1.64
N ASP A 25 5.39 -6.31 -2.69
CA ASP A 25 6.73 -6.06 -3.18
C ASP A 25 6.66 -5.48 -4.60
N VAL A 26 7.66 -4.69 -4.97
CA VAL A 26 7.88 -4.21 -6.34
C VAL A 26 9.31 -4.55 -6.73
N GLU A 27 9.45 -5.31 -7.81
CA GLU A 27 10.77 -5.67 -8.34
C GLU A 27 11.37 -4.55 -9.19
N GLN A 28 12.70 -4.58 -9.37
CA GLN A 28 13.39 -3.59 -10.20
C GLN A 28 12.86 -3.60 -11.65
N GLY A 29 12.36 -2.45 -12.12
CA GLY A 29 11.83 -2.30 -13.48
C GLY A 29 10.36 -2.71 -13.64
N GLU A 30 9.71 -3.16 -12.57
CA GLU A 30 8.27 -3.44 -12.56
C GLU A 30 7.45 -2.15 -12.55
N ILE A 31 6.38 -2.10 -13.36
CA ILE A 31 5.43 -1.00 -13.39
C ILE A 31 4.13 -1.49 -12.76
N ILE A 32 3.73 -0.85 -11.65
CA ILE A 32 2.49 -1.15 -10.96
C ILE A 32 1.60 0.10 -10.88
N ALA A 33 0.30 -0.11 -10.73
CA ALA A 33 -0.67 0.94 -10.51
C ALA A 33 -1.61 0.57 -9.36
N LEU A 34 -1.94 1.57 -8.53
CA LEU A 34 -2.97 1.44 -7.51
C LEU A 34 -4.30 1.94 -8.09
N ILE A 35 -5.35 1.14 -7.98
CA ILE A 35 -6.69 1.40 -8.53
C ILE A 35 -7.79 1.12 -7.49
N GLY A 36 -8.93 1.82 -7.60
CA GLY A 36 -9.97 1.83 -6.57
C GLY A 36 -10.68 3.18 -6.39
N ALA A 37 -11.76 3.18 -5.61
CA ALA A 37 -12.60 4.36 -5.36
C ALA A 37 -11.91 5.47 -4.55
N ASN A 38 -12.50 6.67 -4.49
CA ASN A 38 -12.04 7.75 -3.62
C ASN A 38 -12.08 7.30 -2.15
N GLY A 39 -11.00 7.57 -1.41
CA GLY A 39 -10.86 7.14 -0.02
C GLY A 39 -10.40 5.69 0.19
N ALA A 40 -10.09 4.93 -0.87
CA ALA A 40 -9.66 3.53 -0.75
C ALA A 40 -8.22 3.33 -0.22
N GLY A 41 -7.45 4.41 0.01
CA GLY A 41 -6.06 4.31 0.48
C GLY A 41 -5.05 3.97 -0.61
N LYS A 42 -5.36 4.31 -1.86
CA LYS A 42 -4.40 4.33 -2.97
C LYS A 42 -3.39 5.45 -2.81
#